data_AF-A0A7S3SI97-F1
#
_entry.id   AF-A0A7S3SI97-F1
#
_cell.length_a   1.000
_cell.length_b   1.000
_cell.length_c   1.000
_cell.angle_alpha   90.00
_cell.angle_beta   90.00
_cell.angle_gamma   90.00
#
_symmetry.space_group_name_H-M   'P 1'
#
loop_
_entity.id
_entity.type
_entity.pdbx_description
1 polymer ?
#
loop_
_entity_poly.entity_id
_entity_poly.type
_entity_poly.pdbx_seq_one_letter_code
_entity_poly.pdbx_strand_id
1 'polypeptide(L)'
;GNAVLDQADKSDHSIEAETSVGSKSVGTVARGGSFGELALLYLVPRAATVKAVQDSVVWVIDRTNFKEILMKVSDEKIQEYVQYISHVEMLNPLLTDEKKAVAQALVEMHFVKDEVVLQQGELGNTFYILYQGEVRVLQDGAETKRLTASQAHG
;
A
#
# COMPACT_ATOMS: atom_id res chain seq x y z
N GLY A 1 -20.66 2.77 16.21
CA GLY A 1 -22.10 3.07 16.14
C GLY A 1 -22.46 3.13 14.68
N ASN A 2 -23.29 2.19 14.22
CA ASN A 2 -23.70 2.03 12.83
C ASN A 2 -24.37 3.29 12.28
N ALA A 3 -23.94 3.74 11.10
CA ALA A 3 -24.77 4.55 10.22
C ALA A 3 -24.97 3.75 8.93
N VAL A 4 -26.22 3.37 8.76
CA VAL A 4 -26.88 2.61 7.71
C VAL A 4 -26.42 3.00 6.30
N LEU A 5 -26.04 1.98 5.52
CA LEU A 5 -26.09 1.98 4.06
C LEU A 5 -27.56 2.09 3.65
N ASP A 6 -27.96 3.21 3.04
CA ASP A 6 -29.22 3.29 2.32
C ASP A 6 -28.98 3.73 0.87
N GLN A 7 -29.79 3.16 -0.01
CA GLN A 7 -29.49 2.90 -1.41
C GLN A 7 -29.43 4.17 -2.25
N ALA A 8 -28.48 4.17 -3.19
CA ALA A 8 -28.35 5.18 -4.22
C ALA A 8 -29.58 5.19 -5.13
N ASP A 9 -30.30 6.31 -5.13
CA ASP A 9 -31.22 6.65 -6.22
C ASP A 9 -30.41 6.90 -7.49
N LYS A 10 -30.79 6.20 -8.56
CA LYS A 10 -30.16 6.25 -9.88
C LYS A 10 -30.85 7.35 -10.69
N SER A 11 -30.48 8.60 -10.47
CA SER A 11 -30.61 9.64 -11.48
C SER A 11 -29.23 10.10 -11.93
N ASP A 12 -29.08 10.18 -13.25
CA ASP A 12 -27.86 10.50 -13.99
C ASP A 12 -27.50 11.98 -13.83
N HIS A 13 -27.10 12.37 -12.62
CA HIS A 13 -26.59 13.71 -12.35
C HIS A 13 -25.06 13.67 -12.50
N SER A 14 -24.59 14.10 -13.67
CA SER A 14 -23.21 14.50 -13.87
C SER A 14 -22.89 15.63 -12.89
N ILE A 15 -22.02 15.36 -11.92
CA ILE A 15 -21.45 16.41 -11.06
C ILE A 15 -20.39 17.09 -11.91
N GLU A 16 -20.60 18.34 -12.26
CA GLU A 16 -19.62 19.18 -12.95
C GLU A 16 -19.09 20.23 -11.96
N ALA A 17 -17.78 20.27 -11.75
CA ALA A 17 -17.15 21.30 -10.92
C ALA A 17 -16.15 22.10 -11.77
N GLU A 18 -16.28 23.41 -11.80
CA GLU A 18 -15.36 24.30 -12.53
C GLU A 18 -14.14 24.63 -11.69
N THR A 19 -12.96 24.51 -12.29
CA THR A 19 -11.68 24.91 -11.69
C THR A 19 -11.22 26.22 -12.32
N SER A 20 -10.75 27.19 -11.54
CA SER A 20 -10.30 28.51 -12.04
C SER A 20 -8.99 28.98 -11.41
N VAL A 21 -8.10 29.58 -12.20
CA VAL A 21 -6.91 30.31 -11.73
C VAL A 21 -7.13 31.80 -11.98
N GLY A 22 -7.30 32.60 -10.92
CA GLY A 22 -7.76 33.98 -11.06
C GLY A 22 -9.20 34.05 -11.57
N SER A 23 -9.46 34.79 -12.65
CA SER A 23 -10.79 34.92 -13.29
C SER A 23 -11.04 33.96 -14.47
N LYS A 24 -10.06 33.12 -14.83
CA LYS A 24 -10.14 32.22 -15.98
C LYS A 24 -10.48 30.79 -15.55
N SER A 25 -11.53 30.21 -16.13
CA SER A 25 -11.85 28.79 -15.99
C SER A 25 -10.79 27.94 -16.71
N VAL A 26 -10.30 26.90 -16.03
CA VAL A 26 -9.20 26.02 -16.47
C VAL A 26 -9.62 24.56 -16.62
N GLY A 27 -10.88 24.20 -16.32
CA GLY A 27 -11.41 22.85 -16.57
C GLY A 27 -12.66 22.53 -15.77
N THR A 28 -13.30 21.39 -16.10
CA THR A 28 -14.41 20.81 -15.35
C THR A 28 -14.06 19.42 -14.82
N VAL A 29 -14.59 19.05 -13.66
CA VAL A 29 -14.46 17.71 -13.07
C VAL A 29 -15.82 17.02 -13.11
N ALA A 30 -15.88 15.85 -13.74
CA ALA A 30 -17.08 15.03 -13.84
C ALA A 30 -17.24 14.08 -12.63
N ARG A 31 -18.41 13.42 -12.52
CA ARG A 31 -18.67 12.37 -11.52
C ARG A 31 -17.58 11.31 -11.52
N GLY A 32 -17.06 10.98 -10.33
CA GLY A 32 -15.96 10.02 -10.15
C GLY A 32 -14.56 10.64 -10.30
N GLY A 33 -14.46 11.89 -10.77
CA GLY A 33 -13.22 12.67 -10.74
C GLY A 33 -12.86 13.17 -9.34
N SER A 34 -11.63 13.65 -9.19
CA SER A 34 -11.10 14.21 -7.94
C SER A 34 -10.40 15.54 -8.19
N PHE A 35 -10.23 16.34 -7.12
CA PHE A 35 -9.51 17.60 -7.16
C PHE A 35 -8.89 17.91 -5.79
N GLY A 36 -7.75 18.60 -5.79
CA GLY A 36 -7.10 19.08 -4.56
C GLY A 36 -6.18 18.06 -3.87
N GLU A 37 -5.78 17.02 -4.58
CA GLU A 37 -4.89 15.93 -4.18
C GLU A 37 -3.47 16.41 -3.85
N LEU A 38 -2.98 17.44 -4.53
CA LEU A 38 -1.64 18.01 -4.27
C LEU A 38 -1.49 18.54 -2.85
N ALA A 39 -2.55 19.10 -2.27
CA ALA A 39 -2.52 19.60 -0.90
C ALA A 39 -2.42 18.46 0.15
N LEU A 40 -2.90 17.27 -0.18
CA LEU A 40 -2.78 16.08 0.67
C LEU A 40 -1.34 15.56 0.67
N LEU A 41 -0.71 15.49 -0.51
CA LEU A 41 0.64 14.93 -0.67
C LEU A 41 1.75 15.91 -0.26
N TYR A 42 1.70 17.16 -0.74
CA TYR A 42 2.86 18.07 -0.71
C TYR A 42 2.70 19.29 0.22
N LEU A 43 1.56 19.45 0.92
CA LEU A 43 1.28 20.63 1.76
C LEU A 43 1.46 21.96 0.99
N VAL A 44 1.05 21.98 -0.27
CA VAL A 44 1.13 23.18 -1.12
C VAL A 44 -0.18 23.98 -1.09
N PRO A 45 -0.13 25.31 -1.30
CA PRO A 45 -1.33 26.12 -1.47
C PRO A 45 -2.25 25.60 -2.59
N ARG A 46 -3.55 25.90 -2.50
CA ARG A 46 -4.50 25.56 -3.58
C ARG A 46 -4.10 26.29 -4.86
N ALA A 47 -3.84 25.54 -5.92
CA ALA A 47 -3.46 26.09 -7.22
C ALA A 47 -4.61 26.78 -7.96
N ALA A 48 -5.85 26.45 -7.60
CA ALA A 48 -7.06 26.97 -8.22
C ALA A 48 -8.23 27.01 -7.23
N THR A 49 -9.23 27.84 -7.55
CA THR A 49 -10.55 27.82 -6.90
C THR A 49 -11.44 26.83 -7.62
N VAL A 50 -12.19 26.00 -6.89
CA VAL A 50 -13.21 25.11 -7.46
C VAL A 50 -14.58 25.62 -7.07
N LYS A 51 -15.48 25.76 -8.03
CA LYS A 51 -16.88 26.17 -7.82
C LYS A 51 -17.81 25.06 -8.31
N ALA A 52 -18.81 24.74 -7.51
CA ALA A 52 -19.90 23.88 -7.96
C ALA A 52 -20.72 24.63 -9.02
N VAL A 53 -20.97 24.01 -10.18
CA VAL A 53 -21.80 24.64 -11.23
C VAL A 53 -23.29 24.36 -11.03
N GLN A 54 -23.61 23.40 -10.17
CA GLN A 54 -24.96 23.01 -9.73
C GLN A 54 -24.89 22.47 -8.29
N ASP A 55 -26.04 22.20 -7.69
CA ASP A 55 -26.11 21.52 -6.39
C ASP A 55 -25.31 20.20 -6.44
N SER A 56 -24.36 20.06 -5.51
CA SER A 56 -23.33 19.03 -5.57
C SER A 56 -23.05 18.45 -4.18
N VAL A 57 -22.76 17.14 -4.13
CA VAL A 57 -22.28 16.44 -2.94
C VAL A 57 -20.91 15.87 -3.25
N VAL A 58 -19.95 16.09 -2.35
CA VAL A 58 -18.58 15.60 -2.49
C VAL A 58 -18.17 14.82 -1.25
N TRP A 59 -17.35 13.78 -1.41
CA TRP A 59 -16.67 13.13 -0.29
C TRP A 59 -15.37 13.87 -0.02
N VAL A 60 -15.09 14.13 1.26
CA VAL A 60 -13.91 14.89 1.69
C VAL A 60 -13.09 14.04 2.65
N ILE A 61 -11.78 14.01 2.41
CA ILE A 61 -10.79 13.52 3.36
C ILE A 61 -9.77 14.64 3.60
N ASP A 62 -9.50 14.95 4.87
CA ASP A 62 -8.46 15.91 5.22
C ASP A 62 -7.08 15.25 5.30
N ARG A 63 -6.04 16.09 5.37
CA ARG A 63 -4.65 15.63 5.39
C ARG A 63 -4.31 14.81 6.65
N THR A 64 -4.88 15.15 7.79
CA THR A 64 -4.59 14.47 9.06
C THR A 64 -5.15 13.05 8.98
N ASN A 65 -6.42 12.92 8.63
CA ASN A 65 -7.08 11.63 8.41
C ASN A 65 -6.39 10.81 7.32
N PHE A 66 -5.99 11.43 6.20
CA PHE A 66 -5.25 10.73 5.14
C PHE A 66 -3.90 10.19 5.62
N LYS A 67 -3.12 11.02 6.33
CA LYS A 67 -1.82 10.58 6.89
C LYS A 67 -1.96 9.53 7.96
N GLU A 68 -2.93 9.67 8.85
CA GLU A 68 -3.20 8.69 9.90
C GLU A 68 -3.55 7.32 9.31
N ILE A 69 -4.37 7.30 8.25
CA ILE A 69 -4.67 6.05 7.53
C ILE A 69 -3.39 5.45 6.94
N LEU A 70 -2.57 6.23 6.24
CA LEU A 70 -1.32 5.73 5.65
C LEU A 70 -0.32 5.25 6.71
N MET A 71 -0.16 5.99 7.81
CA MET A 71 0.73 5.63 8.92
C MET A 71 0.23 4.39 9.64
N LYS A 72 -1.08 4.28 9.87
CA LYS A 72 -1.68 3.10 10.51
C LYS A 72 -1.50 1.85 9.66
N VAL A 73 -1.73 1.93 8.34
CA VAL A 73 -1.45 0.82 7.42
C VAL A 73 0.02 0.43 7.45
N SER A 74 0.94 1.41 7.49
CA SER A 74 2.37 1.14 7.62
C SER A 74 2.72 0.47 8.96
N ASP A 75 2.16 0.94 10.07
CA ASP A 75 2.43 0.39 11.40
C ASP A 75 1.88 -1.03 11.53
N GLU A 76 0.64 -1.28 11.07
CA GLU A 76 0.03 -2.61 11.05
C GLU A 76 0.88 -3.60 10.26
N LYS A 77 1.32 -3.21 9.06
CA LYS A 77 2.19 -4.04 8.21
C LYS A 77 3.56 -4.29 8.85
N ILE A 78 4.15 -3.30 9.50
CA ILE A 78 5.41 -3.47 10.25
C ILE A 78 5.21 -4.45 11.42
N GLN A 79 4.09 -4.35 12.15
CA GLN A 79 3.82 -5.29 13.25
C GLN A 79 3.63 -6.72 12.74
N GLU A 80 2.92 -6.91 11.64
CA GLU A 80 2.80 -8.20 10.96
C GLU A 80 4.18 -8.76 10.60
N TYR A 81 5.04 -7.96 9.99
CA TYR A 81 6.41 -8.38 9.64
C TYR A 81 7.23 -8.73 10.88
N VAL A 82 7.14 -7.95 11.97
CA VAL A 82 7.81 -8.25 13.24
C VAL A 82 7.36 -9.60 13.81
N GLN A 83 6.07 -9.93 13.71
CA GLN A 83 5.54 -11.23 14.11
C GLN A 83 6.12 -12.36 13.25
N TYR A 84 6.16 -12.21 11.94
CA TYR A 84 6.74 -13.21 11.04
C TYR A 84 8.23 -13.43 11.27
N ILE A 85 9.04 -12.35 11.29
CA ILE A 85 10.49 -12.49 11.48
C ILE A 85 10.86 -13.01 12.88
N SER A 86 9.96 -12.89 13.87
CA SER A 86 10.15 -13.49 15.18
C SER A 86 10.09 -15.01 15.17
N HIS A 87 9.64 -15.64 14.08
CA HIS A 87 9.68 -17.08 13.87
C HIS A 87 10.89 -17.52 13.03
N VAL A 88 11.67 -16.58 12.48
CA VAL A 88 12.87 -16.88 11.72
C VAL A 88 14.01 -17.13 12.71
N GLU A 89 14.45 -18.38 12.82
CA GLU A 89 15.42 -18.83 13.83
C GLU A 89 16.68 -17.96 13.88
N MET A 90 17.20 -17.57 12.71
CA MET A 90 18.39 -16.71 12.60
C MET A 90 18.19 -15.31 13.21
N LEU A 91 16.95 -14.81 13.28
CA LEU A 91 16.61 -13.48 13.79
C LEU A 91 16.10 -13.51 15.24
N ASN A 92 15.98 -14.69 15.86
CA ASN A 92 15.57 -14.83 17.26
C ASN A 92 16.42 -14.04 18.27
N PRO A 93 17.76 -13.91 18.11
CA PRO A 93 18.58 -13.16 19.05
C PRO A 93 18.30 -11.64 19.08
N LEU A 94 17.63 -11.10 18.06
CA LEU A 94 17.35 -9.67 17.95
C LEU A 94 16.31 -9.22 18.97
N LEU A 95 16.55 -8.06 19.58
CA LEU A 95 15.58 -7.36 20.42
C LEU A 95 14.41 -6.84 19.58
N THR A 96 13.30 -6.49 20.23
CA THR A 96 12.09 -6.01 19.55
C THR A 96 12.35 -4.80 18.64
N ASP A 97 13.14 -3.83 19.09
CA ASP A 97 13.45 -2.64 18.30
C ASP A 97 14.36 -2.96 17.11
N GLU A 98 15.27 -3.91 17.25
CA GLU A 98 16.13 -4.39 16.17
C GLU A 98 15.30 -5.16 15.12
N LYS A 99 14.37 -6.00 15.57
CA LYS A 99 13.39 -6.66 14.69
C LYS A 99 12.53 -5.63 13.97
N LYS A 100 12.08 -4.58 14.65
CA LYS A 100 11.32 -3.49 14.01
C LYS A 100 12.16 -2.79 12.93
N ALA A 101 13.44 -2.53 13.19
CA ALA A 101 14.34 -1.97 12.20
C ALA A 101 14.54 -2.89 10.99
N VAL A 102 14.68 -4.21 11.20
CA VAL A 102 14.73 -5.20 10.12
C VAL A 102 13.42 -5.20 9.33
N ALA A 103 12.27 -5.25 10.00
CA ALA A 103 10.95 -5.23 9.37
C ALA A 103 10.73 -3.98 8.49
N GLN A 104 11.21 -2.82 8.95
CA GLN A 104 11.17 -1.57 8.18
C GLN A 104 12.08 -1.58 6.95
N ALA A 105 13.14 -2.39 6.95
CA ALA A 105 14.08 -2.53 5.84
C ALA A 105 13.68 -3.62 4.83
N LEU A 106 12.69 -4.46 5.15
CA LEU A 106 12.21 -5.50 4.23
C LEU A 106 11.58 -4.88 2.99
N VAL A 107 11.96 -5.40 1.82
CA VAL A 107 11.34 -5.07 0.55
C VAL A 107 10.56 -6.28 0.06
N GLU A 108 9.26 -6.09 -0.18
CA GLU A 108 8.39 -7.13 -0.71
C GLU A 108 8.69 -7.34 -2.21
N MET A 109 9.04 -8.56 -2.58
CA MET A 109 9.35 -8.95 -3.95
C MET A 109 8.37 -10.04 -4.40
N HIS A 110 7.79 -9.88 -5.58
CA HIS A 110 6.86 -10.84 -6.16
C HIS A 110 7.53 -11.61 -7.29
N PHE A 111 7.39 -12.93 -7.26
CA PHE A 111 7.88 -13.82 -8.29
C PHE A 111 6.71 -14.61 -8.87
N VAL A 112 6.69 -14.78 -10.18
CA VAL A 112 5.71 -15.66 -10.83
C VAL A 112 6.19 -17.12 -10.80
N LYS A 113 5.29 -18.04 -11.13
CA LYS A 113 5.63 -19.48 -11.19
C LYS A 113 6.80 -19.71 -12.13
N ASP A 114 7.75 -20.53 -11.67
CA ASP A 114 8.98 -20.95 -12.38
C ASP A 114 10.01 -19.83 -12.63
N GLU A 115 9.78 -18.63 -12.07
CA GLU A 115 10.79 -17.57 -12.05
C GLU A 115 11.94 -17.90 -11.07
N VAL A 116 13.17 -17.60 -11.47
CA VAL A 116 14.37 -17.87 -10.67
C VAL A 116 14.56 -16.75 -9.64
N VAL A 117 14.47 -17.09 -8.35
CA VAL A 117 14.71 -16.15 -7.25
C VAL A 117 16.20 -15.90 -7.02
N LEU A 118 17.02 -16.95 -7.11
CA LEU A 118 18.48 -16.93 -6.96
C LEU A 118 19.12 -18.04 -7.78
N GLN A 119 20.33 -17.83 -8.31
CA GLN A 119 21.02 -18.83 -9.13
C GLN A 119 22.26 -19.40 -8.44
N GLN A 120 22.45 -20.72 -8.55
CA GLN A 120 23.60 -21.42 -7.99
C GLN A 120 24.91 -20.86 -8.57
N GLY A 121 25.84 -20.50 -7.69
CA GLY A 121 27.15 -19.94 -8.05
C GLY A 121 27.21 -18.41 -8.07
N GLU A 122 26.08 -17.71 -7.90
CA GLU A 122 26.08 -16.25 -7.77
C GLU A 122 26.65 -15.78 -6.43
N LEU A 123 27.36 -14.65 -6.45
CA LEU A 123 27.80 -13.98 -5.23
C LEU A 123 26.59 -13.40 -4.50
N GLY A 124 26.26 -13.97 -3.35
CA GLY A 124 25.13 -13.55 -2.53
C GLY A 124 25.52 -12.57 -1.43
N ASN A 125 24.81 -11.44 -1.34
CA ASN A 125 24.84 -10.50 -0.21
C ASN A 125 23.43 -10.18 0.32
N THR A 126 22.42 -10.91 -0.13
CA THR A 126 21.00 -10.67 0.15
C THR A 126 20.41 -11.84 0.92
N PHE A 127 19.64 -11.54 1.96
CA PHE A 127 18.90 -12.52 2.74
C PHE A 127 17.42 -12.50 2.33
N TYR A 128 16.85 -13.69 2.08
CA TYR A 128 15.48 -13.86 1.61
C TYR A 128 14.65 -14.59 2.65
N ILE A 129 13.44 -14.09 2.92
CA ILE A 129 12.46 -14.72 3.80
C ILE A 129 11.25 -15.08 2.93
N LEU A 130 10.90 -16.36 2.88
CA LEU A 130 9.71 -16.81 2.14
C LEU A 130 8.45 -16.46 2.95
N TYR A 131 7.78 -15.37 2.55
CA TYR A 131 6.59 -14.86 3.23
C TYR A 131 5.31 -15.61 2.86
N GLN A 132 5.12 -15.90 1.57
CA GLN A 132 3.94 -16.59 1.04
C GLN A 132 4.34 -17.47 -0.15
N GLY A 133 3.62 -18.57 -0.33
CA GLY A 133 3.77 -19.46 -1.48
C GLY A 133 4.73 -20.61 -1.22
N GLU A 134 5.34 -21.10 -2.29
CA GLU A 134 6.22 -22.26 -2.27
C GLU A 134 7.36 -22.08 -3.27
N VAL A 135 8.56 -22.49 -2.87
CA VAL A 135 9.76 -22.48 -3.72
C VAL A 135 10.39 -23.86 -3.77
N ARG A 136 11.03 -24.15 -4.91
CA ARG A 136 11.82 -25.35 -5.12
C ARG A 136 13.30 -25.00 -5.03
N VAL A 137 14.05 -25.78 -4.27
CA VAL A 137 15.51 -25.67 -4.18
C VAL A 137 16.10 -26.69 -5.14
N LEU A 138 16.86 -26.20 -6.12
CA LEU A 138 17.56 -27.04 -7.09
C LEU A 138 19.06 -26.96 -6.84
N GLN A 139 19.74 -28.10 -6.95
CA GLN A 139 21.20 -28.19 -6.94
C GLN A 139 21.64 -29.02 -8.14
N ASP A 140 22.56 -28.48 -8.94
CA ASP A 140 23.05 -29.11 -10.17
C ASP A 140 21.92 -29.54 -11.12
N GLY A 141 20.84 -28.74 -11.15
CA GLY A 141 19.65 -28.96 -11.98
C GLY A 141 18.62 -29.95 -11.40
N ALA A 142 18.90 -30.61 -10.28
CA ALA A 142 17.97 -31.54 -9.63
C ALA A 142 17.28 -30.88 -8.42
N GLU A 143 15.96 -31.09 -8.26
CA GLU A 143 15.21 -30.63 -7.08
C GLU A 143 15.66 -31.41 -5.84
N THR A 144 16.17 -30.70 -4.84
CA THR A 144 16.66 -31.29 -3.57
C THR A 144 15.70 -31.06 -2.42
N LYS A 145 14.98 -29.93 -2.42
CA LYS A 145 14.01 -29.57 -1.38
C LYS A 145 12.88 -28.74 -1.96
N ARG A 146 11.78 -28.71 -1.21
CA ARG A 146 10.63 -27.85 -1.41
C ARG A 146 10.34 -27.13 -0.11
N LEU A 147 10.26 -25.81 -0.17
CA LEU A 147 10.00 -24.97 0.98
C LEU A 147 8.67 -24.26 0.75
N THR A 148 7.70 -24.52 1.61
CA THR A 148 6.43 -23.81 1.61
C THR A 148 6.48 -22.77 2.72
N ALA A 149 5.97 -21.57 2.46
CA ALA A 149 5.74 -20.59 3.50
C ALA A 149 4.85 -21.24 4.57
N SER A 150 5.43 -21.59 5.72
CA SER A 150 4.62 -22.07 6.83
C SER A 150 3.78 -20.89 7.29
N GLN A 151 2.47 -21.08 7.34
CA GLN A 151 1.62 -20.15 8.05
C GLN A 151 2.16 -20.06 9.48
N ALA A 152 2.62 -18.89 9.90
CA ALA A 152 2.79 -18.61 11.32
C ALA A 152 1.36 -18.61 11.91
N HIS A 153 0.82 -19.80 12.19
CA HIS A 153 -0.33 -19.92 13.08
C HIS A 153 0.20 -19.65 14.49
N GLY A 154 -0.43 -18.68 15.15
CA GLY A 154 -0.07 -18.21 16.48
C GLY A 154 -0.20 -19.24 17.59
#